data_AF-A0A674CT08-F1
#
_entry.id   AF-A0A674CT08-F1
#
_cell.length_a   1.000
_cell.length_b   1.000
_cell.length_c   1.000
_cell.angle_alpha   90.00
_cell.angle_beta   90.00
_cell.angle_gamma   90.00
#
_symmetry.space_group_name_H-M   'P 1'
#
loop_
_entity.id
_entity.type
_entity.pdbx_description
1 polymer ?
#
loop_
_entity_poly.entity_id
_entity_poly.type
_entity_poly.pdbx_seq_one_letter_code
_entity_poly.pdbx_strand_id
1 'polypeptide(L)'
;MSVSLFLCLCLCPCVCVCVCVCVSVCLSVYLCVCVCVCVCVCMCVCVCVCVSARCVDGESAAVRGYGDTWMRWRGQRVEYCRCASQGRERCHYVPVITCYQSRCYNGGTCKEAVYSSDYLCQCPPGFTGAQCEINTTEKCVVGQGKGYRGTWSISRIGSECINWNSTTLRGKKFTAKKPEANSLGLGNHNFCRNPDNDTKPWCYVYKGNQIVWEFCTLSSCPSPVECVQGSGQTYRGTAAVTKRGSSCLPWDSPLITRKFYNAWRSDARQLGLGSHNFCRNPDGDLGPWCHVYKNMKLTWELCDITKCRSCGQRADNNLPSFRILGGARTSDITEQPWQAAINVYRPRNKAHFFLCGGVLIDSCWVLSAAHCFDDGFKPERLQVVLGRTFRKNSSSSEQIFEVEKYWSHEKYNKTNFDNDIVLMKLKSDIGLCAVDSPEVLPACLPDPGLVMPDWTECEISGYGKEKEFDAMYSERVKRGHVRLWPQDRCVPNVLSGRVVTSNMLCAGDTRGLDDACKGDSGGPLVCPKDGRMTLMGLISWGDGCGKKDTPGVYTRVTQYTDWISSKKQETSQ
;
A
#
# COMPACT_ATOMS: atom_id res chain seq x y z
N MET A 1 -24.09 14.48 48.93
CA MET A 1 -23.07 15.52 49.19
C MET A 1 -22.36 15.76 47.87
N SER A 2 -22.61 16.91 47.23
CA SER A 2 -22.14 17.18 45.86
C SER A 2 -21.16 18.34 45.89
N VAL A 3 -19.93 18.08 45.45
CA VAL A 3 -18.87 19.10 45.32
C VAL A 3 -19.00 19.72 43.93
N SER A 4 -19.33 21.01 43.87
CA SER A 4 -19.35 21.79 42.63
C SER A 4 -17.97 22.44 42.43
N LEU A 5 -17.25 22.06 41.37
CA LEU A 5 -16.00 22.74 40.99
C LEU A 5 -16.34 24.01 40.19
N PHE A 6 -15.98 25.18 40.72
CA PHE A 6 -16.02 26.45 40.01
C PHE A 6 -14.61 26.76 39.49
N LEU A 7 -14.45 26.86 38.16
CA LEU A 7 -13.22 27.38 37.56
C LEU A 7 -13.40 28.89 37.33
N CYS A 8 -12.78 29.72 38.18
CA CYS A 8 -12.64 31.16 37.95
C CYS A 8 -11.33 31.44 37.21
N LEU A 9 -11.41 31.89 35.96
CA LEU A 9 -10.30 32.50 35.24
C LEU A 9 -10.36 34.02 35.45
N CYS A 10 -9.47 34.55 36.29
CA CYS A 10 -9.29 35.99 36.49
C CYS A 10 -8.34 36.55 35.41
N LEU A 11 -8.85 37.38 34.50
CA LEU A 11 -8.04 38.26 33.65
C LEU A 11 -8.18 39.69 34.20
N CYS A 12 -7.11 40.24 34.78
CA CYS A 12 -7.08 41.62 35.29
C CYS A 12 -6.40 42.57 34.31
N PRO A 13 -7.11 43.46 33.60
CA PRO A 13 -6.51 44.70 33.14
C PRO A 13 -6.55 45.72 34.30
N CYS A 14 -5.38 46.13 34.80
CA CYS A 14 -5.29 47.14 35.86
C CYS A 14 -5.55 48.53 35.25
N VAL A 15 -6.59 49.24 35.71
CA VAL A 15 -6.77 50.68 35.45
C VAL A 15 -6.53 51.42 36.77
N CYS A 16 -5.46 52.21 36.84
CA CYS A 16 -5.13 53.01 38.03
C CYS A 16 -5.92 54.32 38.03
N VAL A 17 -6.71 54.57 39.07
CA VAL A 17 -7.28 55.90 39.35
C VAL A 17 -6.62 56.43 40.61
N CYS A 18 -5.94 57.58 40.51
CA CYS A 18 -5.31 58.26 41.64
C CYS A 18 -6.34 59.14 42.36
N VAL A 19 -6.53 58.94 43.67
CA VAL A 19 -7.28 59.85 44.53
C VAL A 19 -6.32 60.46 45.54
N CYS A 20 -6.12 61.78 45.49
CA CYS A 20 -5.28 62.52 46.43
C CYS A 20 -6.09 62.83 47.70
N VAL A 21 -5.61 62.39 48.86
CA VAL A 21 -6.13 62.82 50.17
C VAL A 21 -5.05 63.65 50.86
N CYS A 22 -5.31 64.95 51.04
CA CYS A 22 -4.43 65.84 51.79
C CYS A 22 -4.74 65.71 53.29
N VAL A 23 -3.74 65.30 54.09
CA VAL A 23 -3.82 65.33 55.55
C VAL A 23 -2.86 66.41 56.05
N SER A 24 -3.39 67.50 56.60
CA SER A 24 -2.61 68.56 57.22
C SER A 24 -2.34 68.21 58.68
N VAL A 25 -1.06 68.09 59.06
CA VAL A 25 -0.65 67.95 60.47
C VAL A 25 0.07 69.22 60.90
N CYS A 26 -0.56 70.01 61.77
CA CYS A 26 0.03 71.24 62.31
C CYS A 26 0.89 70.93 63.54
N LEU A 27 2.21 71.06 63.40
CA LEU A 27 3.17 71.05 64.52
C LEU A 27 3.80 72.44 64.64
N SER A 28 3.05 73.38 65.23
CA SER A 28 3.46 74.76 65.55
C SER A 28 3.83 75.68 64.36
N VAL A 29 3.95 76.97 64.65
CA VAL A 29 3.48 78.11 63.83
C VAL A 29 4.21 78.38 62.50
N TYR A 30 5.26 77.66 62.11
CA TYR A 30 5.93 77.90 60.83
C TYR A 30 6.56 76.64 60.21
N LEU A 31 5.75 75.73 59.64
CA LEU A 31 6.04 74.91 58.43
C LEU A 31 4.91 73.88 58.20
N CYS A 32 4.34 73.82 56.99
CA CYS A 32 3.49 72.70 56.54
C CYS A 32 4.27 71.86 55.53
N VAL A 33 4.46 70.57 55.82
CA VAL A 33 5.00 69.57 54.87
C VAL A 33 3.85 68.64 54.46
N CYS A 34 3.47 68.66 53.19
CA CYS A 34 2.46 67.75 52.63
C CYS A 34 3.12 66.41 52.23
N VAL A 35 2.66 65.30 52.79
CA VAL A 35 3.01 63.95 52.33
C VAL A 35 1.80 63.37 51.61
N CYS A 36 1.90 63.18 50.29
CA CYS A 36 0.88 62.49 49.50
C CYS A 36 1.09 60.98 49.58
N VAL A 37 0.08 60.23 50.05
CA VAL A 37 0.05 58.77 50.01
C VAL A 37 -0.91 58.33 48.91
N CYS A 38 -0.40 57.71 47.85
CA CYS A 38 -1.22 57.10 46.81
C CYS A 38 -1.71 55.71 47.25
N VAL A 39 -3.03 55.51 47.34
CA VAL A 39 -3.62 54.19 47.60
C VAL A 39 -4.18 53.64 46.27
N CYS A 40 -3.62 52.55 45.77
CA CYS A 40 -4.16 51.84 44.60
C CYS A 40 -5.34 50.95 45.04
N VAL A 41 -6.54 51.20 44.51
CA VAL A 41 -7.70 50.31 44.69
C VAL A 41 -7.84 49.43 43.45
N CYS A 42 -7.57 48.13 43.57
CA CYS A 42 -7.86 47.14 42.52
C CYS A 42 -9.37 46.86 42.48
N MET A 43 -10.08 47.31 41.44
CA MET A 43 -11.42 46.79 41.14
C MET A 43 -11.30 45.50 40.33
N CYS A 44 -11.58 44.36 40.95
CA CYS A 44 -11.79 43.10 40.24
C CYS A 44 -13.17 43.10 39.58
N VAL A 45 -13.24 43.25 38.26
CA VAL A 45 -14.46 42.96 37.50
C VAL A 45 -14.55 41.44 37.30
N CYS A 46 -15.31 40.76 38.16
CA CYS A 46 -15.66 39.37 37.96
C CYS A 46 -16.66 39.26 36.81
N VAL A 47 -16.19 38.91 35.61
CA VAL A 47 -17.08 38.48 34.52
C VAL A 47 -17.51 37.04 34.81
N CYS A 48 -18.67 36.87 35.41
CA CYS A 48 -19.33 35.56 35.51
C CYS A 48 -19.76 35.14 34.11
N VAL A 49 -18.97 34.28 33.45
CA VAL A 49 -19.44 33.58 32.25
C VAL A 49 -20.42 32.50 32.72
N CYS A 50 -21.71 32.71 32.46
CA CYS A 50 -22.72 31.67 32.62
C CYS A 50 -22.38 30.49 31.69
N VAL A 51 -21.74 29.46 32.22
CA VAL A 51 -21.64 28.18 31.50
C VAL A 51 -23.05 27.59 31.53
N SER A 52 -23.72 27.61 30.38
CA SER A 52 -25.00 26.93 30.20
C SER A 52 -24.84 25.48 30.67
N ALA A 53 -25.68 25.07 31.62
CA ALA A 53 -25.61 23.72 32.18
C ALA A 53 -25.74 22.69 31.06
N ARG A 54 -24.76 21.79 30.95
CA ARG A 54 -24.67 20.77 29.90
C ARG A 54 -24.95 19.40 30.49
N CYS A 55 -25.58 18.54 29.70
CA CYS A 55 -25.70 17.13 30.03
C CYS A 55 -24.53 16.36 29.42
N VAL A 56 -24.03 15.33 30.10
CA VAL A 56 -23.04 14.41 29.56
C VAL A 56 -23.68 13.05 29.46
N ASP A 57 -23.72 12.48 28.26
CA ASP A 57 -24.28 11.16 28.05
C ASP A 57 -23.35 10.09 28.63
N GLY A 58 -23.88 9.24 29.52
CA GLY A 58 -23.09 8.27 30.28
C GLY A 58 -22.45 7.15 29.44
N GLU A 59 -23.00 6.81 28.26
CA GLU A 59 -22.42 5.79 27.36
C GLU A 59 -21.47 6.38 26.33
N SER A 60 -21.84 7.49 25.67
CA SER A 60 -21.03 8.06 24.58
C SER A 60 -20.05 9.14 25.03
N ALA A 61 -20.12 9.58 26.30
CA ALA A 61 -19.45 10.77 26.84
C ALA A 61 -19.74 12.07 26.04
N ALA A 62 -20.79 12.07 25.20
CA ALA A 62 -21.16 13.22 24.40
C ALA A 62 -21.74 14.33 25.28
N VAL A 63 -21.24 15.55 25.08
CA VAL A 63 -21.71 16.74 25.79
C VAL A 63 -22.88 17.36 25.01
N ARG A 64 -24.02 17.54 25.69
CA ARG A 64 -25.30 18.02 25.15
C ARG A 64 -25.69 19.34 25.79
N GLY A 65 -26.15 20.30 24.99
CA GLY A 65 -26.68 21.58 25.46
C GLY A 65 -28.12 21.46 25.95
N TYR A 66 -28.60 22.50 26.64
CA TYR A 66 -30.00 22.59 27.06
C TYR A 66 -30.96 22.44 25.87
N GLY A 67 -31.95 21.55 26.00
CA GLY A 67 -32.93 21.28 24.96
C GLY A 67 -32.52 20.20 23.95
N ASP A 68 -31.23 19.83 23.89
CA ASP A 68 -30.76 18.76 23.01
C ASP A 68 -31.45 17.45 23.33
N THR A 69 -31.75 16.68 22.29
CA THR A 69 -32.39 15.37 22.37
C THR A 69 -31.53 14.32 21.69
N TRP A 70 -31.48 13.11 22.24
CA TRP A 70 -30.76 11.98 21.66
C TRP A 70 -31.41 10.65 22.03
N MET A 71 -31.14 9.63 21.23
CA MET A 71 -31.49 8.25 21.55
C MET A 71 -30.22 7.48 21.93
N ARG A 72 -30.33 6.54 22.88
CA ARG A 72 -29.24 5.65 23.28
C ARG A 72 -29.74 4.24 23.56
N TRP A 73 -28.85 3.26 23.43
CA TRP A 73 -29.12 1.91 23.89
C TRP A 73 -29.01 1.86 25.41
N ARG A 74 -29.82 1.01 26.04
CA ARG A 74 -29.67 0.63 27.45
C ARG A 74 -30.04 -0.83 27.59
N GLY A 75 -29.04 -1.71 27.49
CA GLY A 75 -29.24 -3.14 27.29
C GLY A 75 -29.89 -3.41 25.94
N GLN A 76 -31.05 -4.09 25.94
CA GLN A 76 -31.81 -4.40 24.70
C GLN A 76 -32.90 -3.37 24.36
N ARG A 77 -33.08 -2.33 25.18
CA ARG A 77 -34.09 -1.28 24.98
C ARG A 77 -33.44 0.03 24.57
N VAL A 78 -34.24 0.91 23.97
CA VAL A 78 -33.79 2.24 23.54
C VAL A 78 -34.47 3.28 24.41
N GLU A 79 -33.67 4.23 24.90
CA GLU A 79 -34.16 5.42 25.62
C GLU A 79 -34.09 6.65 24.72
N TYR A 80 -35.15 7.47 24.76
CA TYR A 80 -35.13 8.83 24.26
C TYR A 80 -34.83 9.78 25.42
N CYS A 81 -33.76 10.55 25.29
CA CYS A 81 -33.25 11.47 26.29
C CYS A 81 -33.36 12.93 25.82
N ARG A 82 -33.65 13.83 26.75
CA ARG A 82 -33.55 15.28 26.56
C ARG A 82 -32.74 15.90 27.68
N CYS A 83 -31.88 16.87 27.34
CA CYS A 83 -31.16 17.66 28.32
C CYS A 83 -32.06 18.76 28.89
N ALA A 84 -32.40 18.64 30.18
CA ALA A 84 -33.24 19.60 30.89
C ALA A 84 -32.41 20.72 31.54
N SER A 85 -33.10 21.67 32.18
CA SER A 85 -32.45 22.75 32.93
C SER A 85 -31.60 22.17 34.07
N GLN A 86 -30.53 22.90 34.44
CA GLN A 86 -29.54 22.47 35.43
C GLN A 86 -28.70 21.23 35.05
N GLY A 87 -28.66 20.85 33.77
CA GLY A 87 -27.80 19.76 33.28
C GLY A 87 -28.30 18.36 33.67
N ARG A 88 -29.58 18.23 34.04
CA ARG A 88 -30.21 16.93 34.32
C ARG A 88 -30.69 16.26 33.04
N GLU A 89 -30.37 14.98 32.87
CA GLU A 89 -30.94 14.16 31.80
C GLU A 89 -32.35 13.67 32.17
N ARG A 90 -33.28 13.76 31.21
CA ARG A 90 -34.61 13.12 31.30
C ARG A 90 -34.75 12.11 30.18
N CYS A 91 -34.75 10.83 30.54
CA CYS A 91 -34.80 9.70 29.60
C CYS A 91 -36.03 8.83 29.85
N HIS A 92 -36.61 8.29 28.78
CA HIS A 92 -37.70 7.30 28.86
C HIS A 92 -37.57 6.28 27.73
N TYR A 93 -38.06 5.06 27.95
CA TYR A 93 -38.01 4.02 26.93
C TYR A 93 -38.97 4.30 25.78
N VAL A 94 -38.48 4.11 24.56
CA VAL A 94 -39.27 4.27 23.33
C VAL A 94 -39.25 2.98 22.51
N PRO A 95 -40.39 2.56 21.95
CA PRO A 95 -40.41 1.44 21.03
C PRO A 95 -39.69 1.81 19.73
N VAL A 96 -38.91 0.88 19.22
CA VAL A 96 -38.15 1.04 17.97
C VAL A 96 -38.44 -0.10 17.01
N ILE A 97 -38.43 0.23 15.72
CA ILE A 97 -38.52 -0.74 14.63
C ILE A 97 -37.20 -0.72 13.84
N THR A 98 -36.99 -1.76 13.03
CA THR A 98 -35.87 -1.75 12.08
C THR A 98 -36.14 -0.71 11.01
N CYS A 99 -35.15 0.14 10.72
CA CYS A 99 -35.31 1.18 9.72
C CYS A 99 -35.70 0.58 8.36
N TYR A 100 -36.68 1.18 7.68
CA TYR A 100 -37.03 0.78 6.32
C TYR A 100 -35.84 0.93 5.35
N GLN A 101 -35.05 2.00 5.52
CA GLN A 101 -33.80 2.23 4.81
C GLN A 101 -32.68 2.48 5.83
N SER A 102 -31.64 1.65 5.82
CA SER A 102 -30.53 1.81 6.77
C SER A 102 -29.82 3.14 6.55
N ARG A 103 -29.65 3.89 7.65
CA ARG A 103 -28.87 5.13 7.73
C ARG A 103 -27.52 4.91 8.39
N CYS A 104 -27.12 3.66 8.60
CA CYS A 104 -25.90 3.26 9.30
C CYS A 104 -24.89 2.68 8.31
N TYR A 105 -23.69 3.25 8.30
CA TYR A 105 -22.55 2.80 7.50
C TYR A 105 -22.00 1.45 8.01
N ASN A 106 -21.21 0.80 7.16
CA ASN A 106 -20.34 -0.32 7.53
C ASN A 106 -21.08 -1.52 8.17
N GLY A 107 -22.33 -1.75 7.78
CA GLY A 107 -23.15 -2.85 8.31
C GLY A 107 -23.74 -2.60 9.70
N GLY A 108 -23.81 -1.34 10.13
CA GLY A 108 -24.49 -0.97 11.38
C GLY A 108 -25.98 -1.32 11.36
N THR A 109 -26.50 -1.75 12.51
CA THR A 109 -27.93 -2.05 12.65
C THR A 109 -28.70 -0.76 12.91
N CYS A 110 -29.62 -0.41 12.01
CA CYS A 110 -30.44 0.79 12.12
C CYS A 110 -31.76 0.49 12.85
N LYS A 111 -32.05 1.29 13.89
CA LYS A 111 -33.33 1.32 14.58
C LYS A 111 -33.91 2.72 14.56
N GLU A 112 -35.20 2.83 14.27
CA GLU A 112 -35.92 4.11 14.29
C GLU A 112 -37.10 4.06 15.26
N ALA A 113 -37.37 5.20 15.90
CA ALA A 113 -38.49 5.32 16.83
C ALA A 113 -39.83 5.21 16.10
N VAL A 114 -40.81 4.55 16.69
CA VAL A 114 -42.13 4.35 16.05
C VAL A 114 -42.89 5.66 15.85
N TYR A 115 -42.68 6.64 16.73
CA TYR A 115 -43.43 7.90 16.77
C TYR A 115 -42.60 9.13 16.39
N SER A 116 -41.37 8.96 15.92
CA SER A 116 -40.54 10.06 15.42
C SER A 116 -39.63 9.59 14.28
N SER A 117 -39.05 10.53 13.54
CA SER A 117 -38.07 10.23 12.48
C SER A 117 -36.65 9.99 13.04
N ASP A 118 -36.50 10.03 14.37
CA ASP A 118 -35.24 9.80 15.07
C ASP A 118 -34.79 8.34 14.90
N TYR A 119 -33.48 8.17 14.78
CA TYR A 119 -32.87 6.86 14.58
C TYR A 119 -31.54 6.73 15.31
N LEU A 120 -31.11 5.48 15.41
CA LEU A 120 -29.97 5.03 16.18
C LEU A 120 -29.26 3.94 15.39
N CYS A 121 -27.94 4.06 15.30
CA CYS A 121 -27.07 3.03 14.73
C CYS A 121 -26.36 2.25 15.83
N GLN A 122 -26.46 0.92 15.76
CA GLN A 122 -25.61 0.02 16.53
C GLN A 122 -24.42 -0.40 15.66
N CYS A 123 -23.22 0.04 16.03
CA CYS A 123 -22.03 -0.16 15.22
C CYS A 123 -21.38 -1.52 15.45
N PRO A 124 -20.90 -2.18 14.39
CA PRO A 124 -20.13 -3.41 14.53
C PRO A 124 -18.74 -3.12 15.13
N PRO A 125 -18.05 -4.14 15.67
CA PRO A 125 -16.71 -3.99 16.22
C PRO A 125 -15.74 -3.35 15.21
N GLY A 126 -14.97 -2.36 15.69
CA GLY A 126 -14.03 -1.60 14.86
C GLY A 126 -14.63 -0.33 14.23
N PHE A 127 -15.91 -0.05 14.46
CA PHE A 127 -16.57 1.18 13.99
C PHE A 127 -17.23 1.94 15.13
N THR A 128 -17.28 3.26 14.98
CA THR A 128 -17.95 4.19 15.91
C THR A 128 -18.51 5.39 15.15
N GLY A 129 -19.07 6.35 15.87
CA GLY A 129 -19.78 7.50 15.30
C GLY A 129 -21.30 7.29 15.28
N ALA A 130 -22.03 8.37 15.02
CA ALA A 130 -23.50 8.36 15.11
C ALA A 130 -24.15 7.47 14.04
N GLN A 131 -23.46 7.28 12.93
CA GLN A 131 -23.88 6.45 11.80
C GLN A 131 -22.89 5.30 11.54
N CYS A 132 -21.95 5.02 12.46
CA CYS A 132 -20.88 4.03 12.25
C CYS A 132 -19.89 4.42 11.13
N GLU A 133 -19.73 5.72 10.90
CA GLU A 133 -18.92 6.32 9.85
C GLU A 133 -17.41 6.37 10.16
N ILE A 134 -17.01 6.10 11.41
CA ILE A 134 -15.62 6.19 11.87
C ILE A 134 -15.05 4.79 12.00
N ASN A 135 -13.91 4.54 11.36
CA ASN A 135 -13.21 3.26 11.42
C ASN A 135 -12.08 3.33 12.45
N THR A 136 -12.23 2.68 13.59
CA THR A 136 -11.22 2.72 14.67
C THR A 136 -9.99 1.87 14.38
N THR A 137 -10.03 1.05 13.32
CA THR A 137 -8.92 0.17 12.92
C THR A 137 -8.06 0.75 11.79
N GLU A 138 -8.52 1.82 11.12
CA GLU A 138 -7.83 2.42 9.98
C GLU A 138 -6.70 3.36 10.44
N LYS A 139 -5.45 2.89 10.35
CA LYS A 139 -4.25 3.59 10.85
C LYS A 139 -3.40 4.26 9.76
N CYS A 140 -3.65 3.95 8.49
CA CYS A 140 -2.87 4.43 7.35
C CYS A 140 -3.78 4.98 6.26
N VAL A 141 -3.20 5.72 5.31
CA VAL A 141 -3.92 6.35 4.21
C VAL A 141 -3.66 5.61 2.90
N VAL A 142 -4.72 5.40 2.13
CA VAL A 142 -4.66 4.85 0.77
C VAL A 142 -4.81 6.00 -0.23
N GLY A 143 -3.91 6.08 -1.21
CA GLY A 143 -3.88 7.17 -2.20
C GLY A 143 -3.75 8.55 -1.52
N GLN A 144 -4.62 9.49 -1.90
CA GLN A 144 -4.69 10.83 -1.30
C GLN A 144 -5.49 10.90 0.01
N GLY A 145 -6.12 9.80 0.44
CA GLY A 145 -6.87 9.76 1.70
C GLY A 145 -8.25 10.43 1.70
N LYS A 146 -8.87 10.62 0.53
CA LYS A 146 -10.25 11.11 0.41
C LYS A 146 -11.26 10.23 1.17
N GLY A 147 -11.07 8.92 1.08
CA GLY A 147 -11.89 7.92 1.76
C GLY A 147 -11.53 7.64 3.22
N TYR A 148 -10.45 8.25 3.74
CA TYR A 148 -9.95 7.97 5.09
C TYR A 148 -11.01 8.30 6.14
N ARG A 149 -11.31 7.32 7.01
CA ARG A 149 -12.28 7.45 8.11
C ARG A 149 -11.69 7.06 9.47
N GLY A 150 -10.37 6.97 9.56
CA GLY A 150 -9.65 6.68 10.79
C GLY A 150 -9.73 7.80 11.84
N THR A 151 -9.11 7.53 12.99
CA THR A 151 -9.20 8.35 14.21
C THR A 151 -7.98 9.25 14.45
N TRP A 152 -7.09 9.42 13.46
CA TRP A 152 -5.91 10.28 13.62
C TRP A 152 -6.30 11.75 13.75
N SER A 153 -5.79 12.45 14.76
CA SER A 153 -6.18 13.84 15.11
C SER A 153 -4.99 14.77 15.38
N ILE A 154 -3.80 14.42 14.88
CA ILE A 154 -2.57 15.19 15.09
C ILE A 154 -2.01 15.67 13.75
N SER A 155 -1.73 16.96 13.65
CA SER A 155 -1.11 17.58 12.48
C SER A 155 0.38 17.22 12.34
N ARG A 156 0.97 17.52 11.18
CA ARG A 156 2.39 17.29 10.88
C ARG A 156 3.34 17.97 11.85
N ILE A 157 2.92 19.13 12.37
CA ILE A 157 3.68 19.93 13.32
C ILE A 157 3.34 19.58 14.79
N GLY A 158 2.59 18.50 15.03
CA GLY A 158 2.24 18.01 16.37
C GLY A 158 1.08 18.74 17.04
N SER A 159 0.37 19.61 16.33
CA SER A 159 -0.80 20.30 16.91
C SER A 159 -2.04 19.41 16.89
N GLU A 160 -2.81 19.46 17.97
CA GLU A 160 -4.10 18.79 18.04
C GLU A 160 -5.11 19.46 17.11
N CYS A 161 -5.84 18.63 16.36
CA CYS A 161 -6.86 19.09 15.44
C CYS A 161 -8.07 19.69 16.18
N ILE A 162 -8.66 20.74 15.60
CA ILE A 162 -9.90 21.35 16.05
C ILE A 162 -11.08 20.48 15.59
N ASN A 163 -12.07 20.29 16.48
CA ASN A 163 -13.30 19.56 16.17
C ASN A 163 -14.07 20.25 15.03
N TRP A 164 -14.48 19.47 14.00
CA TRP A 164 -15.17 20.00 12.82
C TRP A 164 -16.55 20.63 13.12
N ASN A 165 -17.15 20.29 14.27
CA ASN A 165 -18.39 20.87 14.76
C ASN A 165 -18.19 22.08 15.71
N SER A 166 -16.94 22.48 15.96
CA SER A 166 -16.64 23.62 16.83
C SER A 166 -17.28 24.90 16.32
N THR A 167 -17.86 25.69 17.23
CA THR A 167 -18.39 27.02 16.92
C THR A 167 -17.31 28.00 16.49
N THR A 168 -16.04 27.76 16.83
CA THR A 168 -14.90 28.57 16.41
C THR A 168 -14.60 28.47 14.92
N LEU A 169 -15.08 27.42 14.24
CA LEU A 169 -14.94 27.24 12.79
C LEU A 169 -16.06 27.94 11.99
N ARG A 170 -16.90 28.76 12.64
CA ARG A 170 -17.97 29.49 11.96
C ARG A 170 -17.39 30.35 10.83
N GLY A 171 -17.94 30.19 9.62
CA GLY A 171 -17.47 30.88 8.41
C GLY A 171 -16.36 30.16 7.63
N LYS A 172 -15.78 29.07 8.15
CA LYS A 172 -14.85 28.23 7.39
C LYS A 172 -15.60 27.38 6.35
N LYS A 173 -14.90 27.00 5.28
CA LYS A 173 -15.47 26.27 4.12
C LYS A 173 -15.93 24.86 4.52
N PHE A 174 -15.08 24.10 5.20
CA PHE A 174 -15.34 22.71 5.56
C PHE A 174 -15.64 22.60 7.06
N THR A 175 -16.88 22.24 7.41
CA THR A 175 -17.30 22.08 8.82
C THR A 175 -18.37 21.01 8.91
N ALA A 176 -18.60 20.46 10.11
CA ALA A 176 -19.66 19.49 10.36
C ALA A 176 -21.08 20.07 10.22
N LYS A 177 -21.22 21.39 10.08
CA LYS A 177 -22.51 22.09 9.93
C LYS A 177 -22.97 22.21 8.47
N LYS A 178 -22.15 21.77 7.52
CA LYS A 178 -22.50 21.79 6.09
C LYS A 178 -23.35 20.56 5.72
N PRO A 179 -24.29 20.66 4.76
CA PRO A 179 -25.10 19.51 4.33
C PRO A 179 -24.29 18.31 3.86
N GLU A 180 -23.13 18.55 3.24
CA GLU A 180 -22.22 17.53 2.70
C GLU A 180 -21.23 16.98 3.74
N ALA A 181 -21.30 17.42 5.00
CA ALA A 181 -20.32 17.08 6.02
C ALA A 181 -20.11 15.57 6.18
N ASN A 182 -21.20 14.81 6.26
CA ASN A 182 -21.14 13.37 6.49
C ASN A 182 -20.47 12.61 5.32
N SER A 183 -20.75 12.98 4.06
CA SER A 183 -20.10 12.35 2.90
C SER A 183 -18.61 12.67 2.80
N LEU A 184 -18.20 13.81 3.35
CA LEU A 184 -16.80 14.21 3.50
C LEU A 184 -16.13 13.64 4.77
N GLY A 185 -16.87 12.92 5.60
CA GLY A 185 -16.39 12.37 6.87
C GLY A 185 -16.16 13.43 7.95
N LEU A 186 -16.78 14.61 7.83
CA LEU A 186 -16.72 15.69 8.81
C LEU A 186 -17.87 15.53 9.80
N GLY A 187 -17.56 15.44 11.09
CA GLY A 187 -18.57 15.20 12.13
C GLY A 187 -18.22 15.86 13.46
N ASN A 188 -18.88 15.42 14.53
CA ASN A 188 -18.55 15.90 15.88
C ASN A 188 -17.30 15.19 16.45
N HIS A 189 -16.17 15.37 15.79
CA HIS A 189 -14.86 14.84 16.14
C HIS A 189 -13.77 15.75 15.54
N ASN A 190 -12.51 15.51 15.86
CA ASN A 190 -11.36 16.25 15.34
C ASN A 190 -10.45 15.45 14.40
N PHE A 191 -10.88 14.27 13.95
CA PHE A 191 -10.07 13.42 13.08
C PHE A 191 -9.75 14.06 11.71
N CYS A 192 -8.55 13.82 11.20
CA CYS A 192 -8.05 14.30 9.91
C CYS A 192 -8.90 13.80 8.74
N ARG A 193 -9.17 14.67 7.78
CA ARG A 193 -9.97 14.36 6.57
C ARG A 193 -9.40 15.08 5.36
N ASN A 194 -9.80 14.67 4.16
CA ASN A 194 -9.41 15.32 2.91
C ASN A 194 -10.67 15.74 2.11
N PRO A 195 -11.39 16.78 2.56
CA PRO A 195 -12.67 17.16 1.98
C PRO A 195 -12.56 17.95 0.65
N ASP A 196 -11.39 18.49 0.33
CA ASP A 196 -11.10 19.31 -0.85
C ASP A 196 -10.28 18.60 -1.93
N ASN A 197 -9.99 17.31 -1.75
CA ASN A 197 -9.20 16.52 -2.69
C ASN A 197 -7.75 17.03 -2.85
N ASP A 198 -7.16 17.45 -1.73
CA ASP A 198 -5.73 17.75 -1.63
C ASP A 198 -4.89 16.46 -1.74
N THR A 199 -3.57 16.59 -1.75
CA THR A 199 -2.58 15.52 -1.77
C THR A 199 -2.63 14.61 -0.53
N LYS A 200 -3.02 15.14 0.65
CA LYS A 200 -3.07 14.40 1.92
C LYS A 200 -4.20 14.88 2.84
N PRO A 201 -4.65 14.04 3.79
CA PRO A 201 -5.59 14.49 4.82
C PRO A 201 -5.00 15.59 5.72
N TRP A 202 -5.86 16.51 6.12
CA TRP A 202 -5.54 17.68 6.93
C TRP A 202 -6.63 17.94 7.98
N CYS A 203 -6.36 18.89 8.88
CA CYS A 203 -7.33 19.40 9.83
C CYS A 203 -7.08 20.88 10.16
N TYR A 204 -8.05 21.54 10.81
CA TYR A 204 -7.83 22.88 11.34
C TYR A 204 -7.04 22.83 12.66
N VAL A 205 -6.14 23.78 12.87
CA VAL A 205 -5.31 23.91 14.08
C VAL A 205 -5.20 25.38 14.49
N TYR A 206 -4.88 25.61 15.77
CA TYR A 206 -4.55 26.94 16.27
C TYR A 206 -3.08 27.26 16.00
N LYS A 207 -2.80 28.38 15.33
CA LYS A 207 -1.46 28.95 15.16
C LYS A 207 -1.46 30.33 15.79
N GLY A 208 -1.08 30.40 17.07
CA GLY A 208 -1.29 31.59 17.90
C GLY A 208 -2.78 31.87 18.06
N ASN A 209 -3.23 33.08 17.69
CA ASN A 209 -4.64 33.48 17.76
C ASN A 209 -5.42 33.26 16.45
N GLN A 210 -4.83 32.58 15.46
CA GLN A 210 -5.44 32.34 14.16
C GLN A 210 -5.75 30.85 13.94
N ILE A 211 -6.84 30.58 13.23
CA ILE A 211 -7.21 29.24 12.79
C ILE A 211 -6.77 29.04 11.34
N VAL A 212 -5.79 28.16 11.17
CA VAL A 212 -5.22 27.72 9.89
C VAL A 212 -5.49 26.23 9.71
N TRP A 213 -5.25 25.70 8.52
CA TRP A 213 -5.26 24.26 8.26
C TRP A 213 -3.82 23.74 8.15
N GLU A 214 -3.59 22.49 8.51
CA GLU A 214 -2.28 21.82 8.38
C GLU A 214 -2.49 20.33 8.06
N PHE A 215 -1.59 19.75 7.26
CA PHE A 215 -1.58 18.31 6.94
C PHE A 215 -1.37 17.44 8.17
N CYS A 216 -1.81 16.20 8.12
CA CYS A 216 -1.62 15.21 9.19
C CYS A 216 -0.45 14.24 8.94
N THR A 217 0.09 13.66 10.01
CA THR A 217 1.22 12.71 10.04
C THR A 217 0.85 11.26 9.65
N LEU A 218 -0.09 11.07 8.73
CA LEU A 218 -0.53 9.73 8.35
C LEU A 218 0.46 9.03 7.42
N SER A 219 0.79 7.77 7.73
CA SER A 219 1.58 6.91 6.84
C SER A 219 0.73 6.35 5.71
N SER A 220 1.32 6.16 4.53
CA SER A 220 0.66 5.43 3.44
C SER A 220 0.52 3.95 3.81
N CYS A 221 -0.61 3.33 3.50
CA CYS A 221 -0.74 1.88 3.62
C CYS A 221 0.21 1.17 2.64
N PRO A 222 0.68 -0.06 2.94
CA PRO A 222 1.43 -0.86 1.99
C PRO A 222 0.66 -0.92 0.66
N SER A 223 1.35 -0.65 -0.45
CA SER A 223 0.73 -0.57 -1.78
C SER A 223 -0.12 -1.80 -2.03
N PRO A 224 -1.45 -1.66 -2.14
CA PRO A 224 -2.32 -2.79 -2.47
C PRO A 224 -1.92 -3.40 -3.80
N VAL A 225 -2.14 -4.70 -3.96
CA VAL A 225 -1.96 -5.37 -5.26
C VAL A 225 -2.91 -4.71 -6.27
N GLU A 226 -2.35 -3.98 -7.24
CA GLU A 226 -3.11 -3.25 -8.26
C GLU A 226 -3.53 -4.14 -9.45
N CYS A 227 -3.45 -5.45 -9.29
CA CYS A 227 -3.85 -6.41 -10.30
C CYS A 227 -4.96 -7.34 -9.81
N VAL A 228 -5.73 -7.89 -10.75
CA VAL A 228 -6.89 -8.77 -10.49
C VAL A 228 -6.50 -10.23 -10.67
N GLN A 229 -6.69 -11.04 -9.63
CA GLN A 229 -6.67 -12.50 -9.76
C GLN A 229 -8.09 -13.02 -10.06
N GLY A 230 -8.20 -14.01 -10.96
CA GLY A 230 -9.48 -14.57 -11.36
C GLY A 230 -10.43 -13.49 -11.93
N SER A 231 -11.64 -13.41 -11.40
CA SER A 231 -12.60 -12.34 -11.69
C SER A 231 -12.46 -11.10 -10.79
N GLY A 232 -11.61 -11.13 -9.77
CA GLY A 232 -11.36 -9.97 -8.90
C GLY A 232 -12.33 -9.80 -7.73
N GLN A 233 -13.03 -10.85 -7.29
CA GLN A 233 -13.86 -10.81 -6.06
C GLN A 233 -13.02 -10.46 -4.81
N THR A 234 -11.78 -10.92 -4.77
CA THR A 234 -10.80 -10.63 -3.70
C THR A 234 -9.98 -9.37 -3.96
N TYR A 235 -10.18 -8.66 -5.08
CA TYR A 235 -9.44 -7.46 -5.39
C TYR A 235 -9.71 -6.37 -4.35
N ARG A 236 -8.64 -5.83 -3.76
CA ARG A 236 -8.70 -4.75 -2.75
C ARG A 236 -7.80 -3.58 -3.11
N GLY A 237 -7.42 -3.46 -4.38
CA GLY A 237 -6.61 -2.35 -4.89
C GLY A 237 -7.37 -1.01 -4.92
N THR A 238 -6.70 0.00 -5.48
CA THR A 238 -7.11 1.42 -5.36
C THR A 238 -7.60 2.02 -6.67
N ALA A 239 -7.65 1.24 -7.75
CA ALA A 239 -8.24 1.67 -9.01
C ALA A 239 -9.65 2.23 -8.80
N ALA A 240 -9.91 3.42 -9.35
CA ALA A 240 -11.16 4.17 -9.16
C ALA A 240 -11.65 4.83 -10.47
N VAL A 241 -11.19 4.31 -11.61
CA VAL A 241 -11.54 4.80 -12.94
C VAL A 241 -11.96 3.63 -13.81
N THR A 242 -13.01 3.83 -14.60
CA THR A 242 -13.57 2.78 -15.48
C THR A 242 -12.74 2.62 -16.75
N LYS A 243 -12.94 1.52 -17.50
CA LYS A 243 -12.35 1.33 -18.84
C LYS A 243 -12.63 2.47 -19.83
N ARG A 244 -13.70 3.23 -19.58
CA ARG A 244 -14.13 4.35 -20.40
C ARG A 244 -13.69 5.71 -19.85
N GLY A 245 -12.82 5.72 -18.83
CA GLY A 245 -12.30 6.93 -18.20
C GLY A 245 -13.26 7.62 -17.21
N SER A 246 -14.40 7.00 -16.86
CA SER A 246 -15.35 7.58 -15.91
C SER A 246 -14.82 7.45 -14.48
N SER A 247 -14.95 8.50 -13.67
CA SER A 247 -14.59 8.46 -12.25
C SER A 247 -15.65 7.71 -11.44
N CYS A 248 -15.22 6.76 -10.60
CA CYS A 248 -16.10 5.96 -9.76
C CYS A 248 -16.77 6.79 -8.65
N LEU A 249 -18.03 6.48 -8.36
CA LEU A 249 -18.74 6.99 -7.18
C LEU A 249 -18.32 6.22 -5.92
N PRO A 250 -18.28 6.88 -4.75
CA PRO A 250 -18.10 6.21 -3.46
C PRO A 250 -19.20 5.17 -3.22
N TRP A 251 -18.85 4.01 -2.63
CA TRP A 251 -19.83 2.94 -2.34
C TRP A 251 -20.84 3.33 -1.26
N ASP A 252 -20.57 4.41 -0.53
CA ASP A 252 -21.44 5.01 0.48
C ASP A 252 -22.20 6.24 -0.04
N SER A 253 -22.14 6.53 -1.34
CA SER A 253 -22.84 7.68 -1.92
C SER A 253 -24.36 7.56 -1.72
N PRO A 254 -25.04 8.64 -1.29
CA PRO A 254 -26.50 8.67 -1.16
C PRO A 254 -27.23 8.37 -2.48
N LEU A 255 -26.58 8.59 -3.62
CA LEU A 255 -27.15 8.33 -4.94
C LEU A 255 -27.36 6.83 -5.20
N ILE A 256 -26.58 5.96 -4.55
CA ILE A 256 -26.61 4.51 -4.80
C ILE A 256 -27.26 3.72 -3.66
N THR A 257 -27.85 4.37 -2.66
CA THR A 257 -28.47 3.66 -1.51
C THR A 257 -29.59 2.70 -1.90
N ARG A 258 -30.21 2.90 -3.07
CA ARG A 258 -31.23 1.99 -3.65
C ARG A 258 -30.65 0.88 -4.55
N LYS A 259 -29.33 0.86 -4.79
CA LYS A 259 -28.65 -0.19 -5.57
C LYS A 259 -28.31 -1.37 -4.68
N PHE A 260 -28.23 -2.56 -5.25
CA PHE A 260 -28.03 -3.79 -4.48
C PHE A 260 -26.64 -3.86 -3.83
N TYR A 261 -25.56 -3.43 -4.49
CA TYR A 261 -24.21 -3.41 -3.89
C TYR A 261 -23.80 -1.98 -3.54
N ASN A 262 -23.68 -1.73 -2.24
CA ASN A 262 -23.31 -0.45 -1.64
C ASN A 262 -22.74 -0.69 -0.22
N ALA A 263 -22.23 0.36 0.43
CA ALA A 263 -21.61 0.31 1.75
C ALA A 263 -22.61 0.23 2.92
N TRP A 264 -23.91 0.33 2.66
CA TRP A 264 -24.98 0.32 3.66
C TRP A 264 -25.47 -1.10 4.01
N ARG A 265 -24.87 -2.13 3.39
CA ARG A 265 -25.18 -3.53 3.65
C ARG A 265 -24.42 -4.08 4.85
N SER A 266 -25.00 -5.11 5.47
CA SER A 266 -24.36 -5.86 6.55
C SER A 266 -23.07 -6.57 6.12
N ASP A 267 -23.01 -7.08 4.88
CA ASP A 267 -21.87 -7.79 4.30
C ASP A 267 -20.89 -6.89 3.52
N ALA A 268 -21.15 -5.58 3.45
CA ALA A 268 -20.36 -4.61 2.69
C ALA A 268 -18.85 -4.73 2.96
N ARG A 269 -18.46 -4.95 4.22
CA ARG A 269 -17.07 -5.12 4.64
C ARG A 269 -16.40 -6.33 4.00
N GLN A 270 -17.07 -7.48 3.97
CA GLN A 270 -16.54 -8.71 3.39
C GLN A 270 -16.33 -8.53 1.88
N LEU A 271 -17.24 -7.79 1.24
CA LEU A 271 -17.20 -7.43 -0.17
C LEU A 271 -16.23 -6.27 -0.49
N GLY A 272 -15.61 -5.66 0.52
CA GLY A 272 -14.69 -4.55 0.35
C GLY A 272 -15.34 -3.24 -0.09
N LEU A 273 -16.64 -3.06 0.18
CA LEU A 273 -17.42 -1.86 -0.10
C LEU A 273 -17.38 -0.92 1.13
N GLY A 274 -17.09 0.36 0.94
CA GLY A 274 -16.93 1.32 2.04
C GLY A 274 -17.05 2.78 1.60
N SER A 275 -16.47 3.70 2.37
CA SER A 275 -16.49 5.15 2.08
C SER A 275 -15.63 5.59 0.89
N HIS A 276 -14.90 4.66 0.28
CA HIS A 276 -14.07 4.90 -0.89
C HIS A 276 -14.84 4.63 -2.19
N ASN A 277 -14.26 5.04 -3.31
CA ASN A 277 -14.79 4.78 -4.66
C ASN A 277 -13.99 3.73 -5.45
N PHE A 278 -13.11 2.97 -4.78
CA PHE A 278 -12.31 1.94 -5.44
C PHE A 278 -13.17 0.84 -6.05
N CYS A 279 -12.78 0.33 -7.21
CA CYS A 279 -13.45 -0.74 -7.94
C CYS A 279 -13.48 -2.04 -7.14
N ARG A 280 -14.60 -2.75 -7.16
CA ARG A 280 -14.82 -4.02 -6.46
C ARG A 280 -15.64 -4.96 -7.34
N ASN A 281 -15.57 -6.26 -7.06
CA ASN A 281 -16.40 -7.25 -7.73
C ASN A 281 -17.26 -8.02 -6.72
N PRO A 282 -18.30 -7.38 -6.15
CA PRO A 282 -19.10 -7.98 -5.07
C PRO A 282 -20.09 -9.06 -5.56
N ASP A 283 -20.43 -9.08 -6.84
CA ASP A 283 -21.31 -10.07 -7.51
C ASP A 283 -20.57 -11.19 -8.20
N GLY A 284 -19.25 -11.07 -8.39
CA GLY A 284 -18.49 -12.06 -9.15
C GLY A 284 -18.69 -11.96 -10.66
N ASP A 285 -18.99 -10.77 -11.18
CA ASP A 285 -19.02 -10.45 -12.61
C ASP A 285 -17.63 -10.66 -13.27
N LEU A 286 -17.49 -10.38 -14.56
CA LEU A 286 -16.27 -10.58 -15.36
C LEU A 286 -15.03 -9.84 -14.84
N GLY A 287 -15.20 -8.84 -13.99
CA GLY A 287 -14.12 -8.05 -13.41
C GLY A 287 -14.62 -7.05 -12.36
N PRO A 288 -13.73 -6.37 -11.63
CA PRO A 288 -14.14 -5.30 -10.73
C PRO A 288 -14.78 -4.14 -11.50
N TRP A 289 -15.79 -3.56 -10.88
CA TRP A 289 -16.59 -2.46 -11.43
C TRP A 289 -16.88 -1.43 -10.34
N CYS A 290 -17.50 -0.32 -10.74
CA CYS A 290 -18.00 0.69 -9.83
C CYS A 290 -19.24 1.39 -10.39
N HIS A 291 -20.01 2.06 -9.53
CA HIS A 291 -21.10 2.94 -9.97
C HIS A 291 -20.55 4.24 -10.55
N VAL A 292 -21.19 4.74 -11.60
CA VAL A 292 -20.85 6.02 -12.24
C VAL A 292 -22.11 6.81 -12.56
N TYR A 293 -21.99 8.14 -12.52
CA TYR A 293 -23.07 9.04 -12.92
C TYR A 293 -22.70 9.70 -14.26
N LYS A 294 -23.38 9.31 -15.34
CA LYS A 294 -23.07 9.77 -16.70
C LYS A 294 -24.36 10.09 -17.44
N ASN A 295 -24.37 11.21 -18.18
CA ASN A 295 -25.53 11.68 -18.95
C ASN A 295 -26.81 11.75 -18.11
N MET A 296 -26.70 12.30 -16.89
CA MET A 296 -27.79 12.38 -15.91
C MET A 296 -28.40 11.03 -15.50
N LYS A 297 -27.70 9.92 -15.74
CA LYS A 297 -28.16 8.58 -15.40
C LYS A 297 -27.14 7.87 -14.52
N LEU A 298 -27.64 7.28 -13.44
CA LEU A 298 -26.86 6.40 -12.58
C LEU A 298 -26.74 5.01 -13.23
N THR A 299 -25.52 4.59 -13.52
CA THR A 299 -25.18 3.29 -14.10
C THR A 299 -23.96 2.69 -13.40
N TRP A 300 -23.49 1.53 -13.85
CA TRP A 300 -22.22 0.94 -13.48
C TRP A 300 -21.38 0.68 -14.72
N GLU A 301 -20.06 0.60 -14.57
CA GLU A 301 -19.11 0.28 -15.63
C GLU A 301 -17.95 -0.57 -15.07
N LEU A 302 -17.39 -1.46 -15.90
CA LEU A 302 -16.20 -2.24 -15.55
C LEU A 302 -14.96 -1.33 -15.44
N CYS A 303 -14.10 -1.66 -14.49
CA CYS A 303 -12.82 -0.99 -14.30
C CYS A 303 -11.73 -1.60 -15.15
N ASP A 304 -10.75 -0.77 -15.54
CA ASP A 304 -9.57 -1.24 -16.23
C ASP A 304 -8.50 -1.60 -15.21
N ILE A 305 -8.49 -2.87 -14.81
CA ILE A 305 -7.50 -3.37 -13.87
C ILE A 305 -6.82 -4.55 -14.53
N THR A 306 -5.50 -4.47 -14.58
CA THR A 306 -4.67 -5.52 -15.18
C THR A 306 -4.86 -6.81 -14.41
N LYS A 307 -5.01 -7.94 -15.11
CA LYS A 307 -4.97 -9.24 -14.42
C LYS A 307 -3.58 -9.42 -13.83
N CYS A 308 -3.51 -10.01 -12.63
CA CYS A 308 -2.22 -10.39 -12.08
C CYS A 308 -1.60 -11.38 -13.04
N ARG A 309 -0.43 -11.01 -13.56
CA ARG A 309 0.33 -11.84 -14.47
C ARG A 309 0.62 -13.16 -13.77
N SER A 310 0.22 -14.27 -14.38
CA SER A 310 0.53 -15.58 -13.84
C SER A 310 2.00 -15.87 -14.11
N CYS A 311 2.77 -16.07 -13.05
CA CYS A 311 4.16 -16.45 -13.13
C CYS A 311 4.35 -17.97 -12.97
N GLY A 312 5.50 -18.47 -13.42
CA GLY A 312 5.96 -19.84 -13.20
C GLY A 312 5.08 -20.91 -13.84
N GLN A 313 4.27 -20.55 -14.83
CA GLN A 313 3.45 -21.48 -15.61
C GLN A 313 4.14 -21.86 -16.90
N ARG A 314 3.95 -23.10 -17.35
CA ARG A 314 4.46 -23.63 -18.61
C ARG A 314 3.58 -24.79 -19.11
N ALA A 315 3.77 -25.20 -20.36
CA ALA A 315 2.93 -26.22 -21.00
C ALA A 315 3.03 -27.62 -20.37
N ASP A 316 4.14 -27.96 -19.72
CA ASP A 316 4.42 -29.32 -19.24
C ASP A 316 3.87 -29.66 -17.83
N ASN A 317 3.17 -28.73 -17.16
CA ASN A 317 2.74 -28.89 -15.76
C ASN A 317 1.86 -30.15 -15.49
N ASN A 318 1.32 -30.78 -16.54
CA ASN A 318 0.40 -31.93 -16.45
C ASN A 318 0.97 -33.28 -16.93
N LEU A 319 2.26 -33.37 -17.29
CA LEU A 319 2.86 -34.66 -17.66
C LEU A 319 3.56 -35.29 -16.44
N PRO A 320 3.23 -36.53 -16.05
CA PRO A 320 4.02 -37.26 -15.06
C PRO A 320 5.47 -37.28 -15.53
N SER A 321 6.39 -36.82 -14.67
CA SER A 321 7.83 -36.89 -14.92
C SER A 321 8.25 -38.36 -15.02
N PHE A 322 8.14 -38.92 -16.23
CA PHE A 322 8.78 -40.19 -16.53
C PHE A 322 10.29 -39.93 -16.57
N ARG A 323 10.93 -40.36 -15.49
CA ARG A 323 12.35 -40.28 -15.19
C ARG A 323 13.16 -41.08 -16.21
N ILE A 324 13.51 -40.46 -17.33
CA ILE A 324 14.45 -41.02 -18.32
C ILE A 324 15.88 -40.53 -18.02
N LEU A 325 16.88 -41.40 -18.12
CA LEU A 325 18.26 -41.16 -17.72
C LEU A 325 19.07 -40.49 -18.85
N GLY A 326 19.80 -39.41 -18.54
CA GLY A 326 20.94 -38.89 -19.34
C GLY A 326 20.83 -37.45 -19.86
N GLY A 327 21.77 -36.58 -19.43
CA GLY A 327 22.25 -35.34 -20.07
C GLY A 327 21.30 -34.15 -20.22
N ALA A 328 21.89 -32.94 -20.38
CA ALA A 328 21.16 -31.70 -20.66
C ALA A 328 20.32 -31.87 -21.93
N ARG A 329 18.99 -31.88 -21.77
CA ARG A 329 18.07 -32.22 -22.85
C ARG A 329 17.83 -31.01 -23.74
N THR A 330 17.63 -31.27 -25.04
CA THR A 330 17.01 -30.30 -25.92
C THR A 330 15.65 -29.92 -25.34
N SER A 331 15.45 -28.63 -25.09
CA SER A 331 14.19 -28.10 -24.56
C SER A 331 13.48 -27.35 -25.67
N ASP A 332 12.16 -27.25 -25.58
CA ASP A 332 11.42 -26.22 -26.30
C ASP A 332 11.27 -24.97 -25.42
N ILE A 333 11.13 -23.79 -26.02
CA ILE A 333 10.96 -22.55 -25.26
C ILE A 333 9.66 -22.56 -24.45
N THR A 334 8.62 -23.29 -24.89
CA THR A 334 7.37 -23.46 -24.14
C THR A 334 7.54 -24.20 -22.81
N GLU A 335 8.65 -24.93 -22.62
CA GLU A 335 9.02 -25.56 -21.35
C GLU A 335 9.80 -24.62 -20.43
N GLN A 336 10.40 -23.56 -20.97
CA GLN A 336 11.18 -22.54 -20.26
C GLN A 336 10.78 -21.12 -20.71
N PRO A 337 9.50 -20.74 -20.61
CA PRO A 337 8.97 -19.53 -21.28
C PRO A 337 9.49 -18.21 -20.67
N TRP A 338 10.19 -18.28 -19.54
CA TRP A 338 10.89 -17.17 -18.90
C TRP A 338 12.31 -16.95 -19.41
N GLN A 339 12.85 -17.88 -20.21
CA GLN A 339 14.22 -17.80 -20.70
C GLN A 339 14.38 -16.61 -21.63
N ALA A 340 15.27 -15.69 -21.28
CA ALA A 340 15.68 -14.59 -22.13
C ALA A 340 17.06 -14.85 -22.73
N ALA A 341 17.25 -14.40 -23.97
CA ALA A 341 18.57 -14.29 -24.59
C ALA A 341 18.94 -12.80 -24.70
N ILE A 342 20.08 -12.43 -24.13
CA ILE A 342 20.58 -11.06 -24.15
C ILE A 342 21.67 -10.96 -25.20
N ASN A 343 21.46 -10.08 -26.18
CA ASN A 343 22.39 -9.84 -27.27
C ASN A 343 22.96 -8.41 -27.19
N VAL A 344 24.21 -8.25 -27.62
CA VAL A 344 24.88 -6.96 -27.73
C VAL A 344 25.22 -6.65 -29.18
N TYR A 345 24.88 -5.46 -29.64
CA TYR A 345 25.25 -4.95 -30.95
C TYR A 345 26.73 -4.54 -30.98
N ARG A 346 27.50 -5.11 -31.90
CA ARG A 346 28.91 -4.75 -32.12
C ARG A 346 29.06 -3.98 -33.43
N PRO A 347 29.35 -2.65 -33.39
CA PRO A 347 29.44 -1.81 -34.59
C PRO A 347 30.47 -2.30 -35.61
N ARG A 348 31.60 -2.86 -35.15
CA ARG A 348 32.66 -3.39 -36.03
C ARG A 348 32.18 -4.49 -36.97
N ASN A 349 31.22 -5.30 -36.52
CA ASN A 349 30.70 -6.45 -37.25
C ASN A 349 29.29 -6.19 -37.82
N LYS A 350 28.69 -5.03 -37.50
CA LYS A 350 27.31 -4.66 -37.85
C LYS A 350 26.28 -5.75 -37.49
N ALA A 351 26.47 -6.44 -36.36
CA ALA A 351 25.65 -7.58 -35.96
C ALA A 351 25.47 -7.66 -34.44
N HIS A 352 24.39 -8.32 -34.02
CA HIS A 352 24.13 -8.70 -32.64
C HIS A 352 24.82 -10.02 -32.29
N PHE A 353 25.50 -10.05 -31.15
CA PHE A 353 26.16 -11.24 -30.61
C PHE A 353 25.53 -11.62 -29.29
N PHE A 354 25.36 -12.92 -29.07
CA PHE A 354 24.90 -13.43 -27.78
C PHE A 354 25.90 -13.07 -26.68
N LEU A 355 25.39 -12.45 -25.62
CA LEU A 355 26.15 -12.01 -24.47
C LEU A 355 25.94 -13.00 -23.31
N CYS A 356 24.70 -13.11 -22.85
CA CYS A 356 24.33 -13.89 -21.67
C CYS A 356 22.86 -14.35 -21.74
N GLY A 357 22.51 -15.27 -20.84
CA GLY A 357 21.12 -15.59 -20.53
C GLY A 357 20.48 -14.50 -19.64
N GLY A 358 19.16 -14.57 -19.54
CA GLY A 358 18.38 -13.77 -18.61
C GLY A 358 17.07 -14.47 -18.26
N VAL A 359 16.31 -13.86 -17.35
CA VAL A 359 15.03 -14.39 -16.86
C VAL A 359 13.98 -13.30 -16.87
N LEU A 360 12.88 -13.51 -17.60
CA LEU A 360 11.70 -12.68 -17.52
C LEU A 360 11.05 -12.87 -16.14
N ILE A 361 10.96 -11.81 -15.36
CA ILE A 361 10.34 -11.82 -14.02
C ILE A 361 9.04 -11.02 -13.95
N ASP A 362 8.78 -10.20 -14.97
CA ASP A 362 7.60 -9.37 -15.13
C ASP A 362 7.56 -8.82 -16.57
N SER A 363 6.49 -8.13 -16.98
CA SER A 363 6.31 -7.69 -18.37
C SER A 363 7.44 -6.87 -18.94
N CYS A 364 7.95 -5.93 -18.17
CA CYS A 364 9.00 -5.02 -18.59
C CYS A 364 10.33 -5.33 -17.91
N TRP A 365 10.46 -6.45 -17.19
CA TRP A 365 11.59 -6.66 -16.28
C TRP A 365 12.26 -8.01 -16.48
N VAL A 366 13.57 -7.95 -16.71
CA VAL A 366 14.44 -9.12 -16.89
C VAL A 366 15.58 -9.06 -15.89
N LEU A 367 15.88 -10.20 -15.26
CA LEU A 367 17.08 -10.39 -14.45
C LEU A 367 18.18 -11.06 -15.27
N SER A 368 19.43 -10.75 -14.93
CA SER A 368 20.63 -11.45 -15.43
C SER A 368 21.76 -11.31 -14.41
N ALA A 369 22.97 -11.76 -14.76
CA ALA A 369 24.16 -11.61 -13.94
C ALA A 369 24.87 -10.28 -14.26
N ALA A 370 25.39 -9.59 -13.24
CA ALA A 370 26.08 -8.32 -13.38
C ALA A 370 27.40 -8.43 -14.16
N HIS A 371 28.13 -9.54 -14.02
CA HIS A 371 29.40 -9.76 -14.70
C HIS A 371 29.27 -9.73 -16.24
N CYS A 372 28.10 -10.04 -16.78
CA CYS A 372 27.81 -9.93 -18.21
C CYS A 372 27.92 -8.49 -18.74
N PHE A 373 27.87 -7.50 -17.84
CA PHE A 373 27.82 -6.07 -18.16
C PHE A 373 29.09 -5.34 -17.70
N ASP A 374 30.16 -6.07 -17.36
CA ASP A 374 31.43 -5.50 -16.87
C ASP A 374 32.09 -4.54 -17.86
N ASP A 375 31.86 -4.73 -19.16
CA ASP A 375 32.32 -3.88 -20.25
C ASP A 375 31.56 -2.54 -20.35
N GLY A 376 30.50 -2.33 -19.57
CA GLY A 376 29.75 -1.07 -19.52
C GLY A 376 28.99 -0.74 -20.80
N PHE A 377 28.32 -1.73 -21.41
CA PHE A 377 27.54 -1.53 -22.63
C PHE A 377 26.42 -0.51 -22.42
N LYS A 378 26.22 0.39 -23.39
CA LYS A 378 25.08 1.32 -23.34
C LYS A 378 23.76 0.58 -23.60
N PRO A 379 22.64 0.98 -22.96
CA PRO A 379 21.34 0.33 -23.14
C PRO A 379 20.90 0.15 -24.60
N GLU A 380 21.19 1.13 -25.47
CA GLU A 380 20.76 1.11 -26.87
C GLU A 380 21.49 0.06 -27.71
N ARG A 381 22.58 -0.53 -27.19
CA ARG A 381 23.28 -1.64 -27.84
C ARG A 381 22.76 -3.00 -27.40
N LEU A 382 21.90 -3.05 -26.39
CA LEU A 382 21.41 -4.28 -25.81
C LEU A 382 20.04 -4.62 -26.40
N GLN A 383 19.85 -5.90 -26.67
CA GLN A 383 18.61 -6.46 -27.16
C GLN A 383 18.25 -7.67 -26.31
N VAL A 384 17.01 -7.74 -25.87
CA VAL A 384 16.45 -8.90 -25.19
C VAL A 384 15.52 -9.64 -26.14
N VAL A 385 15.71 -10.94 -26.26
CA VAL A 385 14.84 -11.82 -27.06
C VAL A 385 14.17 -12.83 -26.15
N LEU A 386 12.84 -12.90 -26.22
CA LEU A 386 11.98 -13.85 -25.52
C LEU A 386 11.28 -14.77 -26.52
N GLY A 387 10.87 -15.97 -26.10
CA GLY A 387 10.03 -16.86 -26.91
C GLY A 387 10.73 -17.52 -28.10
N ARG A 388 12.06 -17.55 -28.11
CA ARG A 388 12.86 -18.20 -29.16
C ARG A 388 13.29 -19.59 -28.68
N THR A 389 13.20 -20.63 -29.50
CA THR A 389 13.77 -21.96 -29.19
C THR A 389 15.18 -22.14 -29.76
N PHE A 390 15.43 -21.56 -30.95
CA PHE A 390 16.71 -21.64 -31.65
C PHE A 390 17.37 -20.26 -31.71
N ARG A 391 18.50 -20.06 -31.03
CA ARG A 391 19.15 -18.75 -30.84
C ARG A 391 19.36 -17.93 -32.12
N LYS A 392 19.72 -18.60 -33.22
CA LYS A 392 20.03 -17.97 -34.52
C LYS A 392 18.83 -17.88 -35.47
N ASN A 393 17.77 -18.66 -35.25
CA ASN A 393 16.63 -18.70 -36.16
C ASN A 393 15.49 -17.92 -35.54
N SER A 394 14.92 -16.99 -36.28
CA SER A 394 13.72 -16.27 -35.83
C SER A 394 12.53 -17.22 -35.71
N SER A 395 11.67 -16.96 -34.73
CA SER A 395 10.36 -17.59 -34.58
C SER A 395 9.26 -16.57 -34.86
N SER A 396 8.08 -17.01 -35.32
CA SER A 396 6.90 -16.14 -35.44
C SER A 396 6.31 -15.72 -34.08
N SER A 397 6.66 -16.43 -33.01
CA SER A 397 6.18 -16.19 -31.64
C SER A 397 7.17 -15.43 -30.75
N GLU A 398 8.34 -15.04 -31.29
CA GLU A 398 9.35 -14.34 -30.50
C GLU A 398 8.97 -12.89 -30.24
N GLN A 399 9.45 -12.36 -29.11
CA GLN A 399 9.28 -10.97 -28.75
C GLN A 399 10.66 -10.36 -28.49
N ILE A 400 10.99 -9.32 -29.26
CA ILE A 400 12.29 -8.65 -29.24
C ILE A 400 12.13 -7.26 -28.66
N PHE A 401 12.97 -6.93 -27.68
CA PHE A 401 12.92 -5.65 -26.97
C PHE A 401 14.28 -4.96 -26.96
N GLU A 402 14.28 -3.65 -27.14
CA GLU A 402 15.38 -2.79 -26.73
C GLU A 402 15.38 -2.63 -25.20
N VAL A 403 16.53 -2.26 -24.65
CA VAL A 403 16.68 -2.00 -23.21
C VAL A 403 16.61 -0.51 -22.96
N GLU A 404 15.68 -0.08 -22.09
CA GLU A 404 15.55 1.31 -21.67
C GLU A 404 16.66 1.68 -20.68
N LYS A 405 16.86 0.84 -19.66
CA LYS A 405 17.86 1.03 -18.61
C LYS A 405 18.17 -0.30 -17.94
N TYR A 406 19.36 -0.42 -17.36
CA TYR A 406 19.71 -1.52 -16.47
C TYR A 406 20.45 -1.01 -15.24
N TRP A 407 20.36 -1.78 -14.14
CA TRP A 407 21.01 -1.50 -12.87
C TRP A 407 21.77 -2.73 -12.42
N SER A 408 23.09 -2.66 -12.40
CA SER A 408 23.90 -3.62 -11.66
C SER A 408 23.81 -3.31 -10.18
N HIS A 409 23.77 -4.33 -9.33
CA HIS A 409 23.72 -4.12 -7.89
C HIS A 409 24.90 -3.25 -7.42
N GLU A 410 24.63 -2.27 -6.56
CA GLU A 410 25.59 -1.24 -6.17
C GLU A 410 26.81 -1.80 -5.40
N LYS A 411 26.64 -2.98 -4.81
CA LYS A 411 27.68 -3.73 -4.09
C LYS A 411 28.27 -4.90 -4.89
N TYR A 412 28.01 -4.97 -6.20
CA TYR A 412 28.60 -6.01 -7.05
C TYR A 412 30.13 -5.95 -6.99
N ASN A 413 30.75 -7.10 -6.68
CA ASN A 413 32.18 -7.24 -6.58
C ASN A 413 32.71 -8.18 -7.66
N LYS A 414 33.47 -7.62 -8.61
CA LYS A 414 34.02 -8.34 -9.77
C LYS A 414 35.04 -9.42 -9.42
N THR A 415 35.63 -9.38 -8.22
CA THR A 415 36.68 -10.32 -7.80
C THR A 415 36.09 -11.60 -7.24
N ASN A 416 35.08 -11.50 -6.37
CA ASN A 416 34.46 -12.65 -5.72
C ASN A 416 33.03 -12.96 -6.22
N PHE A 417 32.50 -12.18 -7.17
CA PHE A 417 31.15 -12.30 -7.72
C PHE A 417 30.03 -12.11 -6.68
N ASP A 418 30.31 -11.51 -5.52
CA ASP A 418 29.27 -11.16 -4.57
C ASP A 418 28.37 -10.06 -5.15
N ASN A 419 27.06 -10.19 -4.94
CA ASN A 419 26.04 -9.35 -5.55
C ASN A 419 26.06 -9.33 -7.08
N ASP A 420 26.36 -10.46 -7.71
CA ASP A 420 26.33 -10.64 -9.16
C ASP A 420 24.89 -10.73 -9.72
N ILE A 421 24.20 -9.60 -9.73
CA ILE A 421 22.84 -9.46 -10.25
C ILE A 421 22.66 -8.11 -10.96
N VAL A 422 21.95 -8.13 -12.08
CA VAL A 422 21.52 -6.96 -12.82
C VAL A 422 20.02 -7.05 -13.11
N LEU A 423 19.34 -5.91 -13.00
CA LEU A 423 17.94 -5.74 -13.38
C LEU A 423 17.87 -4.89 -14.64
N MET A 424 17.11 -5.34 -15.63
CA MET A 424 16.94 -4.66 -16.92
C MET A 424 15.47 -4.28 -17.11
N LYS A 425 15.22 -3.03 -17.51
CA LYS A 425 13.92 -2.54 -17.94
C LYS A 425 13.82 -2.56 -19.46
N LEU A 426 12.83 -3.28 -19.97
CA LEU A 426 12.51 -3.33 -21.40
C LEU A 426 11.85 -2.03 -21.84
N LYS A 427 12.25 -1.52 -23.00
CA LYS A 427 11.65 -0.33 -23.60
C LYS A 427 10.27 -0.69 -24.18
N SER A 428 9.31 0.22 -24.00
CA SER A 428 7.96 0.09 -24.56
C SER A 428 7.49 1.40 -25.18
N ASP A 429 6.96 1.32 -26.41
CA ASP A 429 6.49 2.50 -27.15
C ASP A 429 5.04 2.91 -26.79
N ILE A 430 4.24 1.96 -26.27
CA ILE A 430 2.80 2.15 -25.96
C ILE A 430 2.42 1.69 -24.54
N GLY A 431 3.40 1.49 -23.66
CA GLY A 431 3.20 1.00 -22.29
C GLY A 431 2.94 -0.51 -22.16
N LEU A 432 2.98 -1.25 -23.28
CA LEU A 432 2.94 -2.71 -23.31
C LEU A 432 4.36 -3.27 -23.59
N CYS A 433 4.85 -4.14 -22.70
CA CYS A 433 6.12 -4.85 -22.86
C CYS A 433 5.85 -6.31 -23.29
N ALA A 434 6.50 -7.29 -22.67
CA ALA A 434 6.29 -8.70 -23.00
C ALA A 434 4.81 -9.10 -22.80
N VAL A 435 4.18 -9.60 -23.87
CA VAL A 435 2.82 -10.13 -23.88
C VAL A 435 2.87 -11.61 -23.54
N ASP A 436 1.95 -12.09 -22.69
CA ASP A 436 1.91 -13.51 -22.34
C ASP A 436 1.53 -14.37 -23.55
N SER A 437 2.32 -15.42 -23.79
CA SER A 437 2.05 -16.50 -24.74
C SER A 437 2.58 -17.82 -24.19
N PRO A 438 2.25 -18.99 -24.75
CA PRO A 438 2.85 -20.26 -24.33
C PRO A 438 4.39 -20.26 -24.33
N GLU A 439 5.02 -19.44 -25.18
CA GLU A 439 6.47 -19.27 -25.33
C GLU A 439 7.04 -18.14 -24.45
N VAL A 440 6.22 -17.23 -23.92
CA VAL A 440 6.64 -16.04 -23.17
C VAL A 440 5.80 -15.88 -21.91
N LEU A 441 6.32 -16.32 -20.78
CA LEU A 441 5.72 -16.21 -19.45
C LEU A 441 6.82 -15.95 -18.41
N PRO A 442 6.58 -15.12 -17.39
CA PRO A 442 7.61 -14.83 -16.40
C PRO A 442 7.77 -15.98 -15.40
N ALA A 443 8.98 -16.13 -14.84
CA ALA A 443 9.20 -16.97 -13.66
C ALA A 443 8.65 -16.27 -12.42
N CYS A 444 8.22 -17.04 -11.40
CA CYS A 444 7.83 -16.42 -10.13
C CYS A 444 9.05 -15.91 -9.38
N LEU A 445 8.99 -14.68 -8.86
CA LEU A 445 9.93 -14.25 -7.83
C LEU A 445 9.61 -14.97 -6.52
N PRO A 446 10.62 -15.33 -5.71
CA PRO A 446 10.40 -15.97 -4.44
C PRO A 446 9.90 -14.96 -3.40
N ASP A 447 9.20 -15.46 -2.38
CA ASP A 447 8.88 -14.64 -1.21
C ASP A 447 10.16 -14.24 -0.45
N PRO A 448 10.22 -13.05 0.15
CA PRO A 448 11.36 -12.65 0.98
C PRO A 448 11.62 -13.68 2.09
N GLY A 449 12.87 -14.13 2.20
CA GLY A 449 13.27 -15.13 3.20
C GLY A 449 12.80 -16.56 2.94
N LEU A 450 12.25 -16.88 1.76
CA LEU A 450 11.92 -18.26 1.38
C LEU A 450 13.17 -19.16 1.46
N VAL A 451 13.05 -20.26 2.22
CA VAL A 451 14.05 -21.31 2.30
C VAL A 451 13.44 -22.61 1.76
N MET A 452 14.07 -23.16 0.72
CA MET A 452 13.69 -24.47 0.18
C MET A 452 14.47 -25.57 0.90
N PRO A 453 13.92 -26.79 1.03
CA PRO A 453 14.66 -27.92 1.59
C PRO A 453 15.94 -28.21 0.81
N ASP A 454 16.96 -28.67 1.52
CA ASP A 454 18.17 -29.18 0.87
C ASP A 454 17.83 -30.32 -0.08
N TRP A 455 18.62 -30.44 -1.15
CA TRP A 455 18.45 -31.43 -2.21
C TRP A 455 17.16 -31.31 -3.03
N THR A 456 16.40 -30.22 -2.87
CA THR A 456 15.26 -29.90 -3.74
C THR A 456 15.70 -29.95 -5.20
N GLU A 457 14.95 -30.69 -6.02
CA GLU A 457 15.19 -30.81 -7.45
C GLU A 457 14.71 -29.54 -8.17
N CYS A 458 15.61 -28.93 -8.92
CA CYS A 458 15.41 -27.68 -9.63
C CYS A 458 15.91 -27.82 -11.07
N GLU A 459 15.58 -26.84 -11.90
CA GLU A 459 15.94 -26.81 -13.30
C GLU A 459 16.76 -25.57 -13.62
N ILE A 460 17.70 -25.75 -14.54
CA ILE A 460 18.45 -24.68 -15.19
C ILE A 460 18.18 -24.72 -16.69
N SER A 461 18.25 -23.56 -17.33
CA SER A 461 18.12 -23.47 -18.79
C SER A 461 19.02 -22.41 -19.39
N GLY A 462 19.33 -22.56 -20.68
CA GLY A 462 20.11 -21.56 -21.39
C GLY A 462 20.57 -22.00 -22.79
N TYR A 463 21.42 -21.15 -23.37
CA TYR A 463 22.02 -21.30 -24.70
C TYR A 463 23.55 -21.40 -24.64
N GLY A 464 24.09 -21.71 -23.48
CA GLY A 464 25.50 -21.84 -23.22
C GLY A 464 26.16 -22.91 -24.08
N LYS A 465 27.47 -22.99 -23.92
CA LYS A 465 28.31 -24.00 -24.54
C LYS A 465 28.01 -25.37 -23.91
N GLU A 466 28.20 -26.43 -24.68
CA GLU A 466 28.02 -27.79 -24.17
C GLU A 466 29.21 -28.26 -23.34
N LYS A 467 30.41 -27.77 -23.67
CA LYS A 467 31.64 -27.93 -22.88
C LYS A 467 32.36 -26.60 -22.71
N GLU A 468 33.14 -26.49 -21.64
CA GLU A 468 33.87 -25.26 -21.28
C GLU A 468 34.70 -24.68 -22.44
N PHE A 469 35.30 -25.57 -23.25
CA PHE A 469 36.19 -25.22 -24.36
C PHE A 469 35.54 -25.29 -25.75
N ASP A 470 34.23 -25.49 -25.86
CA ASP A 470 33.58 -25.56 -27.17
C ASP A 470 33.69 -24.22 -27.92
N ALA A 471 33.86 -24.32 -29.24
CA ALA A 471 33.97 -23.14 -30.10
C ALA A 471 32.64 -22.40 -30.28
N MET A 472 31.50 -23.08 -30.08
CA MET A 472 30.17 -22.56 -30.39
C MET A 472 29.19 -22.73 -29.22
N TYR A 473 28.32 -21.73 -29.07
CA TYR A 473 27.15 -21.79 -28.18
C TYR A 473 26.09 -22.74 -28.74
N SER A 474 25.29 -23.35 -27.86
CA SER A 474 24.15 -24.15 -28.28
C SER A 474 23.21 -23.34 -29.16
N GLU A 475 22.80 -23.91 -30.29
CA GLU A 475 21.83 -23.27 -31.17
C GLU A 475 20.41 -23.42 -30.63
N ARG A 476 20.12 -24.48 -29.88
CA ARG A 476 18.81 -24.73 -29.26
C ARG A 476 18.88 -24.53 -27.75
N VAL A 477 17.82 -24.00 -27.14
CA VAL A 477 17.72 -23.95 -25.67
C VAL A 477 17.80 -25.36 -25.08
N LYS A 478 18.57 -25.50 -24.01
CA LYS A 478 18.70 -26.74 -23.26
C LYS A 478 18.15 -26.57 -21.85
N ARG A 479 17.72 -27.69 -21.26
CA ARG A 479 17.30 -27.79 -19.86
C ARG A 479 18.14 -28.84 -19.15
N GLY A 480 18.60 -28.52 -17.94
CA GLY A 480 19.31 -29.44 -17.04
C GLY A 480 18.61 -29.54 -15.69
N HIS A 481 18.76 -30.69 -15.02
CA HIS A 481 18.21 -30.91 -13.67
C HIS A 481 19.32 -30.92 -12.64
N VAL A 482 19.22 -30.02 -11.67
CA VAL A 482 20.18 -29.88 -10.58
C VAL A 482 19.46 -29.97 -9.24
N ARG A 483 20.22 -30.12 -8.15
CA ARG A 483 19.67 -30.08 -6.79
C ARG A 483 20.27 -28.96 -6.00
N LEU A 484 19.49 -28.35 -5.11
CA LEU A 484 20.02 -27.38 -4.16
C LEU A 484 20.98 -28.08 -3.19
N TRP A 485 22.18 -27.53 -3.05
CA TRP A 485 23.17 -28.04 -2.11
C TRP A 485 22.99 -27.41 -0.74
N PRO A 486 23.12 -28.21 0.34
CA PRO A 486 23.27 -27.69 1.69
C PRO A 486 24.40 -26.66 1.77
N GLN A 487 24.19 -25.58 2.54
CA GLN A 487 25.18 -24.50 2.66
C GLN A 487 26.49 -24.98 3.30
N ASP A 488 26.43 -25.94 4.23
CA ASP A 488 27.58 -26.58 4.88
C ASP A 488 28.38 -27.49 3.94
N ARG A 489 27.78 -27.93 2.83
CA ARG A 489 28.44 -28.69 1.75
C ARG A 489 28.98 -27.77 0.66
N CYS A 490 28.49 -26.54 0.55
CA CYS A 490 29.00 -25.57 -0.40
C CYS A 490 30.16 -24.75 0.16
N VAL A 491 31.32 -25.40 0.27
CA VAL A 491 32.50 -24.85 0.94
C VAL A 491 33.66 -24.62 -0.03
N PRO A 492 34.61 -23.70 0.29
CA PRO A 492 35.72 -23.35 -0.58
C PRO A 492 36.55 -24.53 -1.07
N ASN A 493 36.72 -25.57 -0.25
CA ASN A 493 37.51 -26.76 -0.61
C ASN A 493 36.96 -27.51 -1.83
N VAL A 494 35.64 -27.40 -2.08
CA VAL A 494 34.97 -28.01 -3.24
C VAL A 494 34.93 -27.05 -4.43
N LEU A 495 35.30 -25.77 -4.23
CA LEU A 495 35.20 -24.68 -5.20
C LEU A 495 36.55 -23.98 -5.41
N SER A 496 37.64 -24.74 -5.47
CA SER A 496 39.01 -24.24 -5.73
C SER A 496 39.44 -23.08 -4.81
N GLY A 497 39.04 -23.13 -3.54
CA GLY A 497 39.39 -22.15 -2.51
C GLY A 497 38.55 -20.87 -2.52
N ARG A 498 37.51 -20.77 -3.37
CA ARG A 498 36.64 -19.58 -3.44
C ARG A 498 35.55 -19.61 -2.37
N VAL A 499 35.34 -18.46 -1.72
CA VAL A 499 34.34 -18.31 -0.65
C VAL A 499 32.96 -18.05 -1.24
N VAL A 500 31.97 -18.76 -0.71
CA VAL A 500 30.55 -18.60 -1.03
C VAL A 500 29.91 -17.74 0.05
N THR A 501 29.34 -16.59 -0.32
CA THR A 501 28.70 -15.66 0.63
C THR A 501 27.25 -16.07 0.90
N SER A 502 26.59 -15.43 1.88
CA SER A 502 25.15 -15.61 2.15
C SER A 502 24.23 -15.16 1.02
N ASN A 503 24.78 -14.38 0.09
CA ASN A 503 24.12 -13.88 -1.12
C ASN A 503 24.20 -14.86 -2.30
N MET A 504 24.88 -15.97 -2.11
CA MET A 504 25.04 -17.04 -3.08
C MET A 504 24.34 -18.31 -2.58
N LEU A 505 24.04 -19.20 -3.52
CA LEU A 505 23.60 -20.55 -3.25
C LEU A 505 24.28 -21.50 -4.23
N CYS A 506 24.26 -22.79 -3.91
CA CYS A 506 24.90 -23.79 -4.74
C CYS A 506 23.88 -24.80 -5.22
N ALA A 507 24.01 -25.19 -6.48
CA ALA A 507 23.22 -26.25 -7.05
C ALA A 507 24.09 -27.06 -8.02
N GLY A 508 23.86 -28.35 -8.07
CA GLY A 508 24.62 -29.22 -8.96
C GLY A 508 23.97 -30.58 -9.04
N ASP A 509 24.28 -31.32 -10.09
CA ASP A 509 23.76 -32.66 -10.24
C ASP A 509 24.60 -33.66 -9.42
N THR A 510 23.99 -34.20 -8.36
CA THR A 510 24.59 -35.28 -7.56
C THR A 510 24.75 -36.59 -8.33
N ARG A 511 24.20 -36.70 -9.54
CA ARG A 511 24.32 -37.87 -10.42
C ARG A 511 25.44 -37.71 -11.45
N GLY A 512 26.00 -36.50 -11.60
CA GLY A 512 27.08 -36.20 -12.55
C GLY A 512 26.64 -36.18 -14.02
N LEU A 513 25.38 -35.86 -14.32
CA LEU A 513 24.82 -35.88 -15.67
C LEU A 513 24.61 -34.48 -16.27
N ASP A 514 24.25 -33.49 -15.45
CA ASP A 514 23.90 -32.13 -15.90
C ASP A 514 24.68 -31.04 -15.13
N ASP A 515 25.18 -30.02 -15.84
CA ASP A 515 25.77 -28.81 -15.25
C ASP A 515 25.58 -27.59 -16.16
N ALA A 516 25.55 -26.39 -15.58
CA ALA A 516 25.55 -25.13 -16.32
C ALA A 516 26.96 -24.83 -16.84
N CYS A 517 27.07 -24.24 -18.04
CA CYS A 517 28.39 -23.96 -18.61
C CYS A 517 28.53 -22.52 -19.15
N LYS A 518 29.71 -22.22 -19.69
CA LYS A 518 30.04 -20.89 -20.25
C LYS A 518 28.95 -20.45 -21.24
N GLY A 519 28.37 -19.27 -21.02
CA GLY A 519 27.30 -18.72 -21.85
C GLY A 519 25.89 -18.87 -21.27
N ASP A 520 25.71 -19.66 -20.21
CA ASP A 520 24.44 -19.70 -19.46
C ASP A 520 24.37 -18.62 -18.37
N SER A 521 25.46 -17.86 -18.16
CA SER A 521 25.54 -16.76 -17.20
C SER A 521 24.31 -15.85 -17.25
N GLY A 522 23.74 -15.56 -16.09
CA GLY A 522 22.50 -14.78 -15.95
C GLY A 522 21.21 -15.57 -16.24
N GLY A 523 21.31 -16.83 -16.69
CA GLY A 523 20.17 -17.72 -16.87
C GLY A 523 19.55 -18.20 -15.55
N PRO A 524 18.34 -18.80 -15.62
CA PRO A 524 17.55 -19.16 -14.45
C PRO A 524 18.06 -20.42 -13.75
N LEU A 525 17.92 -20.44 -12.41
CA LEU A 525 17.71 -21.63 -11.60
C LEU A 525 16.30 -21.56 -11.01
N VAL A 526 15.39 -22.38 -11.51
CA VAL A 526 13.98 -22.41 -11.09
C VAL A 526 13.64 -23.69 -10.36
N CYS A 527 12.88 -23.60 -9.28
CA CYS A 527 12.44 -24.74 -8.48
C CYS A 527 10.90 -24.79 -8.42
N PRO A 528 10.29 -25.99 -8.45
CA PRO A 528 8.85 -26.12 -8.32
C PRO A 528 8.40 -25.79 -6.89
N LYS A 529 7.38 -24.92 -6.78
CA LYS A 529 6.71 -24.55 -5.53
C LYS A 529 5.22 -24.31 -5.83
N ASP A 530 4.32 -24.98 -5.11
CA ASP A 530 2.86 -24.82 -5.23
C ASP A 530 2.34 -24.91 -6.68
N GLY A 531 2.91 -25.83 -7.48
CA GLY A 531 2.55 -26.03 -8.89
C GLY A 531 3.06 -24.93 -9.85
N ARG A 532 4.00 -24.09 -9.41
CA ARG A 532 4.64 -23.03 -10.21
C ARG A 532 6.15 -23.11 -10.13
N MET A 533 6.82 -22.63 -11.17
CA MET A 533 8.28 -22.50 -11.20
C MET A 533 8.73 -21.17 -10.61
N THR A 534 9.48 -21.24 -9.52
CA THR A 534 9.97 -20.08 -8.76
C THR A 534 11.47 -19.91 -8.96
N LEU A 535 11.91 -18.69 -9.30
CA LEU A 535 13.30 -18.34 -9.55
C LEU A 535 14.08 -18.25 -8.23
N MET A 536 14.88 -19.28 -7.93
CA MET A 536 15.68 -19.33 -6.71
C MET A 536 17.09 -18.76 -6.90
N GLY A 537 17.64 -18.85 -8.11
CA GLY A 537 18.99 -18.38 -8.40
C GLY A 537 19.20 -17.89 -9.84
N LEU A 538 20.30 -17.15 -10.03
CA LEU A 538 20.83 -16.78 -11.34
C LEU A 538 22.20 -17.42 -11.54
N ILE A 539 22.44 -18.04 -12.69
CA ILE A 539 23.73 -18.68 -13.01
C ILE A 539 24.83 -17.63 -12.98
N SER A 540 25.86 -17.82 -12.14
CA SER A 540 26.93 -16.83 -11.92
C SER A 540 28.31 -17.40 -12.26
N TRP A 541 28.85 -18.32 -11.47
CA TRP A 541 30.18 -18.90 -11.68
C TRP A 541 30.26 -20.36 -11.21
N GLY A 542 31.35 -21.05 -11.58
CA GLY A 542 31.62 -22.43 -11.18
C GLY A 542 33.08 -22.80 -11.45
N ASP A 543 33.52 -23.93 -10.89
CA ASP A 543 34.88 -24.44 -11.08
C ASP A 543 34.97 -25.35 -12.32
N GLY A 544 34.69 -24.79 -13.50
CA GLY A 544 34.52 -25.55 -14.75
C GLY A 544 33.11 -26.16 -14.87
N CYS A 545 32.84 -26.84 -16.00
CA CYS A 545 31.53 -27.43 -16.27
C CYS A 545 31.57 -28.97 -16.19
N GLY A 546 30.57 -29.57 -15.56
CA GLY A 546 30.34 -31.02 -15.56
C GLY A 546 31.28 -31.81 -14.64
N LYS A 547 31.90 -31.17 -13.65
CA LYS A 547 32.74 -31.87 -12.67
C LYS A 547 31.89 -32.63 -11.68
N LYS A 548 32.17 -33.92 -11.52
CA LYS A 548 31.49 -34.76 -10.52
C LYS A 548 31.68 -34.18 -9.12
N ASP A 549 30.62 -34.16 -8.34
CA ASP A 549 30.60 -33.70 -6.93
C ASP A 549 31.08 -32.25 -6.73
N THR A 550 30.99 -31.43 -7.78
CA THR A 550 31.31 -29.99 -7.73
C THR A 550 30.06 -29.20 -8.12
N PRO A 551 29.48 -28.37 -7.23
CA PRO A 551 28.29 -27.60 -7.57
C PRO A 551 28.64 -26.34 -8.39
N GLY A 552 27.68 -25.87 -9.18
CA GLY A 552 27.66 -24.50 -9.68
C GLY A 552 27.24 -23.52 -8.59
N VAL A 553 27.69 -22.27 -8.70
CA VAL A 553 27.35 -21.18 -7.78
C VAL A 553 26.44 -20.17 -8.47
N TYR A 554 25.36 -19.83 -7.78
CA TYR A 554 24.28 -19.01 -8.27
C TYR A 554 24.07 -17.82 -7.33
N THR A 555 23.69 -16.68 -7.89
CA THR A 555 23.23 -15.55 -7.07
C THR A 555 21.87 -15.89 -6.46
N ARG A 556 21.75 -15.80 -5.13
CA ARG A 556 20.55 -16.19 -4.37
C ARG A 556 19.48 -15.10 -4.47
N VAL A 557 18.47 -15.30 -5.32
CA VAL A 557 17.44 -14.27 -5.63
C VAL A 557 16.61 -13.86 -4.42
N THR A 558 16.43 -14.75 -3.44
CA THR A 558 15.69 -14.45 -2.19
C THR A 558 16.30 -13.32 -1.36
N GLN A 559 17.60 -12.99 -1.57
CA GLN A 559 18.26 -11.86 -0.90
C GLN A 559 18.06 -10.51 -1.62
N TYR A 560 17.49 -10.53 -2.84
CA TYR A 560 17.40 -9.34 -3.69
C TYR A 560 15.97 -8.91 -4.02
N THR A 561 14.95 -9.56 -3.46
CA THR A 561 13.54 -9.23 -3.72
C THR A 561 13.22 -7.76 -3.40
N ASP A 562 13.76 -7.25 -2.30
CA ASP A 562 13.56 -5.86 -1.88
C ASP A 562 14.30 -4.88 -2.80
N TRP A 563 15.53 -5.23 -3.19
CA TRP A 563 16.32 -4.45 -4.16
C TRP A 563 15.60 -4.37 -5.51
N ILE A 564 15.11 -5.50 -6.03
CA ILE A 564 14.32 -5.55 -7.27
C ILE A 564 13.10 -4.64 -7.17
N SER A 565 12.31 -4.76 -6.11
CA SER A 565 11.13 -3.93 -5.88
C SER A 565 11.47 -2.44 -5.79
N SER A 566 12.56 -2.08 -5.12
CA SER A 566 13.00 -0.68 -5.00
C SER A 566 13.34 -0.05 -6.35
N LYS A 567 14.03 -0.78 -7.24
CA LYS A 567 14.39 -0.31 -8.59
C LYS A 567 13.19 -0.20 -9.52
N LYS A 568 12.23 -1.12 -9.40
CA LYS A 568 10.95 -1.03 -10.12
C LYS A 568 10.18 0.24 -9.73
N GLN A 569 10.18 0.60 -8.46
CA GLN A 569 9.49 1.81 -7.95
C GLN A 569 10.20 3.11 -8.35
N GLU A 570 11.53 3.16 -8.31
CA GLU A 570 12.33 4.32 -8.74
C GLU A 570 11.99 4.78 -10.17
N THR A 571 11.57 3.86 -11.03
CA THR A 571 11.27 4.16 -12.44
C THR A 571 9.79 4.49 -12.71
N SER A 572 8.94 4.43 -11.68
CA SER A 572 7.51 4.78 -11.77
C SER A 572 7.22 6.22 -11.31
N GLN A 573 8.25 6.93 -10.85
CA GLN A 573 8.27 8.37 -10.58
C GLN A 573 8.98 9.08 -11.72
#